data_AF-A0A4Q4BQY2-F1
#
_entry.id   AF-A0A4Q4BQY2-F1
#
_cell.length_a   1.000
_cell.length_b   1.000
_cell.length_c   1.000
_cell.angle_alpha   90.00
_cell.angle_beta   90.00
_cell.angle_gamma   90.00
#
_symmetry.space_group_name_H-M   'P 1'
#
loop_
_entity.id
_entity.type
_entity.pdbx_description
1 polymer ?
#
loop_
_entity_poly.entity_id
_entity_poly.type
_entity_poly.pdbx_seq_one_letter_code
_entity_poly.pdbx_strand_id
1 'polypeptide(L)'
;MWETDGAAAGFALFCQVGDPSGVVELRRLALTATGGGQGQTFIRALLDHGFGSLDATRVWLDASGENPRAMRTYERAGFTLEGRLRRHWFRPALGRVVDLMLYGMLREEWESLEPLPARA
;
A
#
# COMPACT_ATOMS: atom_id res chain seq x y z
N MET A 1 -10.15 7.76 6.04
CA MET A 1 -10.62 6.58 6.78
C MET A 1 -11.31 5.66 5.79
N TRP A 2 -11.15 4.34 5.94
CA TRP A 2 -11.86 3.36 5.12
C TRP A 2 -13.06 2.84 5.90
N GLU A 3 -14.22 2.88 5.27
CA GLU A 3 -15.48 2.49 5.89
C GLU A 3 -16.12 1.33 5.12
N THR A 4 -16.80 0.45 5.84
CA THR A 4 -17.60 -0.63 5.27
C THR A 4 -18.87 -0.72 6.10
N ASP A 5 -20.03 -0.71 5.43
CA ASP A 5 -21.35 -0.71 6.07
C ASP A 5 -21.52 0.39 7.14
N GLY A 6 -20.96 1.57 6.89
CA GLY A 6 -21.04 2.72 7.80
C GLY A 6 -20.14 2.64 9.05
N ALA A 7 -19.26 1.65 9.14
CA ALA A 7 -18.32 1.49 10.23
C ALA A 7 -16.87 1.63 9.76
N ALA A 8 -16.01 2.20 10.60
CA ALA A 8 -14.57 2.29 10.33
C ALA A 8 -13.95 0.88 10.21
N ALA A 9 -13.50 0.56 9.00
CA ALA A 9 -12.96 -0.75 8.62
C ALA A 9 -11.44 -0.73 8.39
N GLY A 10 -10.83 0.46 8.30
CA GLY A 10 -9.39 0.62 8.23
C GLY A 10 -8.93 2.05 8.03
N PHE A 11 -7.61 2.22 7.93
CA PHE A 11 -7.00 3.50 7.62
C PHE A 11 -5.62 3.33 7.00
N ALA A 12 -5.20 4.37 6.29
CA ALA A 12 -3.84 4.59 5.84
C ALA A 12 -3.56 6.09 5.92
N LEU A 13 -2.28 6.45 5.98
CA LEU A 13 -1.81 7.82 5.89
C LEU A 13 -1.21 8.03 4.52
N PHE A 14 -1.65 9.09 3.83
CA PHE A 14 -0.95 9.61 2.65
C PHE A 14 0.07 10.64 3.13
N CYS A 15 1.32 10.43 2.79
CA CYS A 15 2.44 11.30 3.12
C CYS A 15 3.07 11.84 1.82
N GLN A 16 3.87 12.91 1.93
CA GLN A 16 4.52 13.59 0.81
C GLN A 16 3.54 14.21 -0.21
N VAL A 17 2.26 14.38 0.15
CA VAL A 17 1.26 15.02 -0.72
C VAL A 17 1.71 16.44 -1.08
N GLY A 18 1.73 16.74 -2.38
CA GLY A 18 2.21 18.02 -2.90
C GLY A 18 3.72 18.12 -3.10
N ASP A 19 4.47 17.02 -2.94
CA ASP A 19 5.89 16.97 -3.33
C ASP A 19 6.04 17.34 -4.82
N PRO A 20 7.02 18.19 -5.20
CA PRO A 20 7.22 18.61 -6.60
C PRO A 20 7.50 17.45 -7.57
N SER A 21 7.99 16.32 -7.06
CA SER A 21 8.22 15.11 -7.86
C SER A 21 6.92 14.32 -8.12
N GLY A 22 5.82 14.70 -7.47
CA GLY A 22 4.53 14.03 -7.53
C GLY A 22 4.46 12.72 -6.74
N VAL A 23 5.43 12.47 -5.85
CA VAL A 23 5.50 11.22 -5.07
C VAL A 23 4.55 11.26 -3.89
N VAL A 24 3.83 10.16 -3.66
CA VAL A 24 2.97 9.97 -2.50
C VAL A 24 3.34 8.66 -1.81
N GLU A 25 3.52 8.72 -0.50
CA GLU A 25 3.85 7.56 0.31
C GLU A 25 2.63 7.08 1.10
N LEU A 26 2.35 5.78 1.06
CA LEU A 26 1.37 5.15 1.94
C LEU A 26 2.06 4.67 3.22
N ARG A 27 1.62 5.20 4.37
CA ARG A 27 2.11 4.80 5.70
C ARG A 27 0.99 4.31 6.60
N ARG A 28 1.37 3.48 7.59
CA ARG A 28 0.49 3.01 8.68
C ARG A 28 -0.84 2.44 8.16
N LEU A 29 -0.75 1.47 7.26
CA LEU A 29 -1.92 0.77 6.74
C LEU A 29 -2.43 -0.22 7.79
N ALA A 30 -3.71 -0.13 8.13
CA ALA A 30 -4.38 -1.06 9.02
C ALA A 30 -5.81 -1.34 8.55
N LEU A 31 -6.23 -2.59 8.67
CA LEU A 31 -7.59 -3.06 8.46
C LEU A 31 -8.08 -3.76 9.73
N THR A 32 -9.35 -3.57 10.07
CA THR A 32 -9.98 -4.25 11.22
C THR A 32 -10.29 -5.72 10.91
N ALA A 33 -10.60 -6.02 9.65
CA ALA A 33 -10.84 -7.38 9.16
C ALA A 33 -9.82 -7.75 8.07
N THR A 34 -9.28 -8.97 8.14
CA THR A 34 -8.30 -9.44 7.18
C THR A 34 -8.69 -10.82 6.63
N GLY A 35 -8.50 -11.06 5.34
CA GLY A 35 -8.99 -12.26 4.64
C GLY A 35 -10.01 -11.93 3.55
N GLY A 36 -10.41 -12.91 2.75
CA GLY A 36 -11.51 -12.76 1.78
C GLY A 36 -11.33 -11.66 0.71
N GLY A 37 -10.10 -11.28 0.37
CA GLY A 37 -9.83 -10.23 -0.63
C GLY A 37 -9.86 -8.78 -0.11
N GLN A 38 -10.30 -8.54 1.14
CA GLN A 38 -10.47 -7.19 1.71
C GLN A 38 -9.18 -6.35 1.67
N GLY A 39 -8.02 -6.99 1.87
CA GLY A 39 -6.72 -6.32 1.77
C GLY A 39 -6.44 -5.77 0.37
N GLN A 40 -6.79 -6.51 -0.67
CA GLN A 40 -6.58 -6.06 -2.05
C GLN A 40 -7.53 -4.93 -2.42
N THR A 41 -8.81 -5.05 -2.05
CA THR A 41 -9.81 -3.99 -2.25
C THR A 41 -9.40 -2.70 -1.55
N PHE A 42 -8.96 -2.80 -0.30
CA PHE A 42 -8.48 -1.65 0.46
C PHE A 42 -7.28 -0.98 -0.21
N ILE A 43 -6.26 -1.75 -0.61
CA ILE A 43 -5.09 -1.19 -1.29
C ILE A 43 -5.48 -0.55 -2.62
N ARG A 44 -6.35 -1.17 -3.42
CA ARG A 44 -6.80 -0.58 -4.68
C ARG A 44 -7.53 0.74 -4.48
N ALA A 45 -8.40 0.82 -3.49
CA ALA A 45 -9.05 2.10 -3.18
C ALA A 45 -8.07 3.19 -2.72
N LEU A 46 -6.99 2.83 -2.01
CA LEU A 46 -5.93 3.77 -1.67
C LEU A 46 -5.16 4.24 -2.92
N LEU A 47 -4.90 3.34 -3.87
CA LEU A 47 -4.27 3.68 -5.15
C LEU A 47 -5.17 4.61 -5.96
N ASP A 48 -6.46 4.30 -6.08
CA ASP A 48 -7.42 5.13 -6.80
C ASP A 48 -7.51 6.54 -6.19
N HIS A 49 -7.46 6.65 -4.86
CA HIS A 49 -7.38 7.96 -4.21
C HIS A 49 -6.03 8.66 -4.45
N GLY A 50 -4.92 7.93 -4.35
CA GLY A 50 -3.57 8.47 -4.55
C GLY A 50 -3.36 9.04 -5.96
N PHE A 51 -3.69 8.28 -7.00
CA PHE A 51 -3.54 8.70 -8.39
C PHE A 51 -4.67 9.60 -8.87
N GLY A 52 -5.91 9.32 -8.45
CA GLY A 52 -7.09 10.03 -8.94
C GLY A 52 -7.40 11.33 -8.19
N SER A 53 -7.26 11.35 -6.87
CA SER A 53 -7.60 12.53 -6.05
C SER A 53 -6.39 13.37 -5.65
N LEU A 54 -5.25 12.74 -5.37
CA LEU A 54 -4.02 13.43 -4.93
C LEU A 54 -3.07 13.73 -6.08
N ASP A 55 -3.44 13.36 -7.31
CA ASP A 55 -2.68 13.56 -8.54
C ASP A 55 -1.24 13.03 -8.47
N ALA A 56 -1.00 11.93 -7.75
CA ALA A 56 0.34 11.34 -7.64
C ALA A 56 0.88 10.91 -9.01
N THR A 57 2.15 11.19 -9.31
CA THR A 57 2.86 10.54 -10.43
C THR A 57 3.32 9.13 -10.03
N ARG A 58 3.47 8.91 -8.72
CA ARG A 58 3.97 7.68 -8.12
C ARG A 58 3.40 7.49 -6.72
N VAL A 59 2.97 6.27 -6.43
CA VAL A 59 2.62 5.83 -5.07
C VAL A 59 3.61 4.77 -4.61
N TRP A 60 4.12 4.90 -3.39
CA TRP A 60 5.09 3.94 -2.84
C TRP A 60 4.84 3.63 -1.36
N LEU A 61 5.41 2.52 -0.89
CA LEU A 61 5.38 2.12 0.51
C LEU A 61 6.57 1.23 0.87
N ASP A 62 6.85 1.15 2.16
CA ASP A 62 7.76 0.19 2.74
C ASP A 62 7.02 -0.97 3.45
N ALA A 63 7.65 -2.14 3.48
CA ALA A 63 7.16 -3.32 4.17
C ALA A 63 8.29 -4.02 4.91
N SER A 64 8.02 -4.46 6.14
CA SER A 64 8.92 -5.37 6.86
C SER A 64 9.15 -6.65 6.04
N GLY A 65 10.41 -7.03 5.80
CA GLY A 65 10.77 -8.27 5.12
C GLY A 65 10.27 -9.54 5.84
N GLU A 66 9.95 -9.42 7.13
CA GLU A 66 9.32 -10.47 7.94
C GLU A 66 7.78 -10.52 7.82
N ASN A 67 7.19 -9.80 6.85
CA ASN A 67 5.74 -9.77 6.62
C ASN A 67 5.37 -10.25 5.20
N PRO A 68 5.53 -11.55 4.89
CA PRO A 68 5.26 -12.10 3.56
C PRO A 68 3.79 -12.01 3.14
N ARG A 69 2.88 -11.84 4.10
CA ARG A 69 1.48 -11.62 3.81
C ARG A 69 1.26 -10.24 3.17
N ALA A 70 1.82 -9.18 3.75
CA ALA A 70 1.70 -7.83 3.21
C ALA A 70 2.37 -7.72 1.84
N MET A 71 3.59 -8.26 1.70
CA MET A 71 4.33 -8.30 0.43
C MET A 71 3.48 -8.88 -0.71
N ARG A 72 2.88 -10.07 -0.50
CA ARG A 72 1.97 -10.69 -1.49
C ARG A 72 0.73 -9.85 -1.78
N THR A 73 0.22 -9.10 -0.81
CA THR A 73 -0.92 -8.20 -1.02
C THR A 73 -0.53 -7.02 -1.90
N TYR A 74 0.64 -6.43 -1.72
CA TYR A 74 1.13 -5.33 -2.56
C TYR A 74 1.39 -5.79 -3.99
N GLU A 75 2.08 -6.93 -4.15
CA GLU A 75 2.33 -7.54 -5.47
C GLU A 75 1.02 -7.83 -6.22
N ARG A 76 0.03 -8.41 -5.54
CA ARG A 76 -1.31 -8.67 -6.12
C ARG A 76 -2.10 -7.40 -6.43
N ALA A 77 -1.83 -6.30 -5.72
CA ALA A 77 -2.47 -5.03 -6.01
C ALA A 77 -1.86 -4.36 -7.24
N GLY A 78 -0.67 -4.80 -7.68
CA GLY A 78 0.05 -4.31 -8.86
C GLY A 78 1.34 -3.56 -8.54
N PHE A 79 1.76 -3.49 -7.27
CA PHE A 79 3.03 -2.86 -6.93
C PHE A 79 4.22 -3.67 -7.43
N THR A 80 5.27 -2.97 -7.86
CA THR A 80 6.57 -3.51 -8.21
C THR A 80 7.51 -3.48 -7.00
N LEU A 81 8.24 -4.57 -6.76
CA LEU A 81 9.33 -4.57 -5.77
C LEU A 81 10.55 -3.87 -6.37
N GLU A 82 10.96 -2.75 -5.76
CA GLU A 82 12.02 -1.90 -6.31
C GLU A 82 13.33 -2.00 -5.54
N GLY A 83 13.26 -2.44 -4.28
CA GLY A 83 14.45 -2.47 -3.45
C GLY A 83 14.31 -3.23 -2.14
N ARG A 84 15.47 -3.59 -1.60
CA ARG A 84 15.62 -4.19 -0.28
C ARG A 84 16.71 -3.45 0.48
N LEU A 85 16.31 -2.75 1.54
CA LEU A 85 17.24 -2.15 2.49
C LEU A 85 17.63 -3.21 3.52
N ARG A 86 18.86 -3.73 3.41
CA ARG A 86 19.38 -4.77 4.32
C ARG A 86 19.62 -4.22 5.72
N ARG A 87 19.15 -4.93 6.74
CA ARG A 87 19.29 -4.58 8.17
C ARG A 87 18.89 -3.13 8.47
N HIS A 88 17.76 -2.69 7.93
CA HIS A 88 17.40 -1.28 7.91
C HIS A 88 16.50 -0.86 9.08
N TRP A 89 15.61 -1.75 9.56
CA TRP A 89 14.61 -1.39 10.56
C TRP A 89 14.68 -2.30 11.78
N PHE A 90 14.78 -1.73 12.98
CA PHE A 90 14.55 -2.48 14.22
C PHE A 90 13.05 -2.71 14.41
N ARG A 91 12.59 -3.95 14.28
CA ARG A 91 11.18 -4.33 14.46
C ARG A 91 10.92 -4.65 15.93
N PRO A 92 10.27 -3.77 16.72
CA PRO A 92 10.17 -3.97 18.16
C PRO A 92 9.41 -5.26 18.52
N ALA A 93 8.38 -5.60 17.75
CA ALA A 93 7.60 -6.83 17.93
C ALA A 93 8.40 -8.14 17.76
N LEU A 94 9.57 -8.10 17.12
CA LEU A 94 10.48 -9.25 16.99
C LEU A 94 11.78 -9.10 17.79
N GLY A 95 12.03 -7.93 18.38
CA GLY A 95 13.27 -7.65 19.10
C GLY A 95 14.56 -7.72 18.25
N ARG A 96 14.46 -7.61 16.91
CA ARG A 96 15.62 -7.69 16.01
C ARG A 96 15.54 -6.72 14.84
N VAL A 97 16.70 -6.42 14.27
CA VAL A 97 16.80 -5.68 13.01
C VAL A 97 16.41 -6.61 11.87
N VAL A 98 15.57 -6.08 10.98
CA VAL A 98 15.04 -6.77 9.80
C VAL A 98 15.31 -5.94 8.55
N ASP A 99 15.11 -6.58 7.41
CA ASP A 99 15.19 -5.92 6.13
C ASP A 99 13.89 -5.18 5.84
N LEU A 100 13.99 -4.08 5.09
CA LEU A 100 12.87 -3.29 4.64
C LEU A 100 12.74 -3.42 3.13
N MET A 101 11.55 -3.79 2.68
CA MET A 101 11.22 -4.00 1.27
C MET A 101 10.51 -2.75 0.76
N LEU A 102 10.95 -2.23 -0.38
CA LEU A 102 10.40 -1.02 -0.99
C LEU A 102 9.55 -1.42 -2.20
N TYR A 103 8.31 -0.96 -2.21
CA TYR A 103 7.36 -1.20 -3.27
C TYR A 103 6.90 0.13 -3.86
N GLY A 104 6.77 0.18 -5.19
CA GLY A 104 6.33 1.36 -5.92
C GLY A 104 5.35 1.01 -7.05
N MET A 105 4.56 2.00 -7.42
CA MET A 105 3.68 1.98 -8.59
C MET A 105 3.71 3.36 -9.24
N LEU A 106 3.84 3.38 -10.55
CA LEU A 106 3.75 4.58 -11.39
C LEU A 106 2.31 4.79 -11.87
N ARG A 107 1.97 6.02 -12.26
CA ARG A 107 0.64 6.36 -12.77
C ARG A 107 0.23 5.50 -13.96
N GLU A 108 1.12 5.31 -14.92
CA GLU A 108 0.84 4.56 -16.14
C GLU A 108 0.59 3.08 -15.83
N GLU A 109 1.28 2.54 -14.83
CA GLU A 109 1.04 1.18 -14.34
C GLU A 109 -0.35 1.08 -13.71
N TRP A 110 -0.77 2.06 -12.89
CA TRP A 110 -2.11 2.12 -12.31
C TRP A 110 -3.21 2.23 -13.39
N GLU A 111 -3.02 3.09 -14.38
CA GLU A 111 -3.97 3.27 -15.50
C GLU A 111 -4.11 2.00 -16.36
N SER A 112 -3.07 1.17 -16.41
CA SER A 112 -3.09 -0.12 -17.11
C SER A 112 -3.77 -1.25 -16.32
N LEU A 113 -4.12 -1.03 -15.05
CA LEU A 113 -4.70 -2.09 -14.23
C LEU A 113 -6.13 -2.39 -14.66
N GLU A 114 -6.42 -3.67 -14.86
CA GLU A 114 -7.80 -4.13 -15.00
C GLU A 114 -8.64 -3.71 -13.79
N PRO A 115 -9.90 -3.27 -14.01
CA PRO A 115 -10.83 -2.97 -12.93
C PRO A 115 -11.02 -4.18 -12.01
N LEU A 116 -11.18 -3.94 -10.71
CA LEU A 116 -11.58 -5.02 -9.81
C LEU A 116 -12.94 -5.55 -10.26
N PRO A 117 -13.15 -6.88 -10.32
CA PRO A 117 -14.46 -7.44 -10.61
C PRO A 117 -15.48 -6.94 -9.59
N ALA A 118 -16.66 -6.53 -10.07
CA ALA A 118 -17.76 -6.16 -9.19
C ALA A 118 -18.07 -7.32 -8.24
N ARG A 119 -18.22 -7.03 -6.94
CA ARG A 119 -18.64 -8.05 -5.97
C ARG A 119 -20.03 -8.54 -6.38
N ALA A 120 -20.16 -9.86 -6.57
CA ALA A 120 -21.45 -10.55 -6.66
C ALA A 120 -22.14 -10.60 -5.30
#